data_AF-A0AA35YRJ9-F1
#
_entry.id   AF-A0AA35YRJ9-F1
#
_cell.length_a   1.000
_cell.length_b   1.000
_cell.length_c   1.000
_cell.angle_alpha   90.00
_cell.angle_beta   90.00
_cell.angle_gamma   90.00
#
_symmetry.space_group_name_H-M   'P 1'
#
loop_
_entity.id
_entity.type
_entity.pdbx_description
1 polymer ?
#
loop_
_entity_poly.entity_id
_entity_poly.type
_entity_poly.pdbx_seq_one_letter_code
_entity_poly.pdbx_strand_id
1 'polypeptide(L)'
;MRGCKRVIGLDGCFLKGQCKGELLTAIGRDGNNQVYPIAWVVVDVENKDNWEWFINLLMKDLGLELGEGLTVISDQHKGLVEVVKENLPLVEHRQCAIHVYEVVECCS
;
A
#
# COMPACT_ATOMS: atom_id res chain seq x y z
N MET A 1 -2.59 13.05 -9.32
CA MET A 1 -3.54 12.15 -10.02
C MET A 1 -4.61 12.94 -10.79
N ARG A 2 -4.39 13.31 -12.05
CA ARG A 2 -5.45 13.89 -12.90
C ARG A 2 -6.00 12.79 -13.81
N GLY A 3 -7.30 12.49 -13.70
CA GLY A 3 -7.98 11.48 -14.53
C GLY A 3 -8.00 10.03 -14.00
N CYS A 4 -7.42 9.76 -12.81
CA CYS A 4 -7.47 8.45 -12.16
C CYS A 4 -8.35 8.48 -10.92
N LYS A 5 -8.81 7.30 -10.47
CA LYS A 5 -9.52 7.20 -9.19
C LYS A 5 -8.54 7.47 -8.06
N ARG A 6 -9.01 8.17 -7.02
CA ARG A 6 -8.23 8.42 -5.79
C ARG A 6 -8.21 7.17 -4.91
N VAL A 7 -7.68 6.08 -5.45
CA VAL A 7 -7.54 4.80 -4.76
C VAL A 7 -6.12 4.28 -4.98
N ILE A 8 -5.40 4.01 -3.89
CA ILE A 8 -4.09 3.37 -3.91
C ILE A 8 -4.19 2.01 -3.20
N GLY A 9 -3.70 0.96 -3.86
CA GLY A 9 -3.41 -0.32 -3.21
C GLY A 9 -1.96 -0.36 -2.76
N LEU A 10 -1.70 -0.85 -1.55
CA LEU A 10 -0.36 -1.07 -1.00
C LEU A 10 -0.22 -2.56 -0.64
N ASP A 11 0.87 -3.17 -1.08
CA ASP A 11 1.11 -4.60 -0.86
C ASP A 11 2.61 -4.89 -0.77
N GLY A 12 2.98 -5.81 0.13
CA GLY A 12 4.32 -6.36 0.27
C GLY A 12 4.34 -7.82 -0.17
N CYS A 13 5.38 -8.26 -0.89
CA CYS A 13 5.56 -9.68 -1.17
C CYS A 13 7.01 -10.13 -1.16
N PHE A 14 7.23 -11.36 -0.69
CA PHE A 14 8.55 -11.98 -0.70
C PHE A 14 9.04 -12.25 -2.13
N LEU A 15 10.27 -11.81 -2.41
CA LEU A 15 10.94 -12.19 -3.65
C LEU A 15 11.34 -13.66 -3.59
N LYS A 16 11.03 -14.41 -4.65
CA LYS A 16 11.39 -15.83 -4.77
C LYS A 16 12.75 -16.00 -5.45
N GLY A 17 13.46 -17.07 -5.09
CA GLY A 17 14.71 -17.48 -5.74
C GLY A 17 15.96 -17.05 -4.98
N GLN A 18 16.99 -16.59 -5.70
CA GLN A 18 18.27 -16.18 -5.10
C GLN A 18 18.24 -14.76 -4.52
N CYS A 19 17.24 -13.96 -4.86
CA CYS A 19 17.06 -12.62 -4.33
C CYS A 19 16.44 -12.72 -2.94
N LYS A 20 17.17 -12.29 -1.92
CA LYS A 20 16.64 -12.10 -0.57
C LYS A 20 16.05 -10.70 -0.49
N GLY A 21 14.89 -10.57 0.14
CA GLY A 21 14.20 -9.30 0.33
C GLY A 21 12.73 -9.38 -0.03
N GLU A 22 12.10 -8.22 0.03
CA GLU A 22 10.67 -8.03 -0.08
C GLU A 22 10.40 -6.89 -1.05
N LEU A 23 9.40 -7.06 -1.90
CA LEU A 23 8.95 -6.08 -2.87
C LEU A 23 7.76 -5.35 -2.27
N LEU A 24 7.93 -4.05 -1.98
CA LEU A 24 6.84 -3.17 -1.60
C LEU A 24 6.30 -2.50 -2.85
N THR A 25 4.99 -2.47 -3.01
CA THR A 25 4.34 -1.93 -4.21
C THR A 25 3.20 -1.00 -3.86
N ALA A 26 3.06 0.04 -4.69
CA ALA A 26 1.92 0.93 -4.72
C ALA A 26 1.26 0.84 -6.10
N ILE A 27 -0.03 0.52 -6.12
CA ILE A 27 -0.83 0.38 -7.34
C ILE A 27 -1.99 1.37 -7.34
N GLY A 28 -2.38 1.85 -8.50
CA GLY A 28 -3.53 2.75 -8.69
C GLY A 28 -4.64 2.08 -9.48
N ARG A 29 -5.81 2.71 -9.49
CA ARG A 29 -6.90 2.38 -10.42
C ARG A 29 -7.26 3.56 -11.32
N ASP A 30 -7.36 3.28 -12.62
CA ASP A 30 -7.75 4.29 -13.59
C ASP A 30 -9.29 4.44 -13.68
N GLY A 31 -9.75 5.34 -14.56
CA GLY A 31 -11.18 5.54 -14.82
C GLY A 31 -11.90 4.30 -15.35
N ASN A 32 -11.17 3.38 -15.99
CA ASN A 32 -11.66 2.12 -16.55
C ASN A 32 -11.55 0.93 -15.59
N ASN A 33 -11.27 1.16 -14.30
CA ASN A 33 -11.06 0.13 -13.28
C ASN A 33 -9.84 -0.77 -13.54
N GLN A 34 -8.92 -0.39 -14.43
CA GLN A 34 -7.68 -1.12 -14.64
C GLN A 34 -6.71 -0.78 -13.53
N VAL A 35 -5.95 -1.80 -13.10
CA VAL A 35 -4.87 -1.64 -12.13
C VAL A 35 -3.60 -1.26 -12.87
N TYR A 36 -2.89 -0.26 -12.37
CA TYR A 36 -1.58 0.12 -12.91
C TYR A 36 -0.56 0.33 -11.78
N PRO A 37 0.72 0.00 -11.99
CA PRO A 37 1.75 0.27 -11.00
C PRO A 37 2.01 1.77 -10.90
N ILE A 38 2.07 2.28 -9.67
CA ILE A 38 2.48 3.67 -9.39
C ILE A 38 3.96 3.70 -9.06
N ALA A 39 4.38 2.90 -8.08
CA ALA A 39 5.75 2.81 -7.60
C ALA A 39 6.01 1.45 -6.98
N TRP A 40 7.28 1.05 -6.92
CA TRP A 40 7.71 -0.17 -6.23
C TRP A 40 9.14 -0.01 -5.74
N VAL A 41 9.50 -0.78 -4.71
CA VAL A 41 10.87 -0.83 -4.20
C VAL A 41 11.19 -2.20 -3.63
N VAL A 42 12.45 -2.60 -3.75
CA VAL A 42 12.97 -3.81 -3.10
C VAL A 42 13.66 -3.39 -1.81
N VAL A 43 13.26 -4.00 -0.71
CA VAL A 43 13.81 -3.79 0.63
C VAL A 43 14.29 -5.11 1.21
N ASP A 44 15.19 -5.06 2.20
CA ASP A 44 15.69 -6.28 2.83
C ASP A 44 14.62 -7.00 3.67
N VAL A 45 13.69 -6.25 4.25
CA VAL A 45 12.60 -6.76 5.11
C VAL A 45 11.40 -5.82 5.09
N GLU A 46 10.19 -6.37 5.18
CA GLU A 46 8.98 -5.60 5.39
C GLU A 46 8.85 -5.19 6.86
N ASN A 47 9.11 -3.91 7.14
CA ASN A 47 9.02 -3.34 8.48
C ASN A 47 8.46 -1.92 8.44
N LYS A 48 8.21 -1.34 9.62
CA LYS A 48 7.66 0.02 9.76
C LYS A 48 8.55 1.07 9.07
N ASP A 49 9.85 1.05 9.32
CA ASP A 49 10.79 2.04 8.81
C ASP A 49 10.83 2.08 7.27
N ASN A 50 10.85 0.90 6.64
CA ASN A 50 10.86 0.76 5.18
C ASN A 50 9.53 1.19 4.56
N TRP A 51 8.40 0.87 5.20
CA TRP A 51 7.08 1.37 4.78
C TRP A 51 6.96 2.88 4.93
N GLU A 52 7.45 3.45 6.04
CA GLU A 52 7.44 4.88 6.30
C GLU A 52 8.26 5.64 5.27
N TRP A 53 9.46 5.16 4.99
CA TRP A 53 10.30 5.74 3.96
C TRP A 53 9.63 5.69 2.58
N PHE A 54 9.07 4.54 2.19
CA PHE A 54 8.41 4.37 0.90
C PHE A 54 7.15 5.25 0.76
N ILE A 55 6.31 5.30 1.78
CA ILE A 55 5.07 6.10 1.79
C ILE A 55 5.40 7.60 1.76
N ASN A 56 6.42 8.06 2.48
CA ASN A 56 6.84 9.46 2.44
C ASN A 56 7.29 9.90 1.04
N LEU A 57 8.01 9.04 0.32
CA LEU A 57 8.37 9.30 -1.08
C LEU A 57 7.13 9.35 -1.98
N LEU A 58 6.24 8.37 -1.83
CA LEU A 58 4.99 8.30 -2.60
C LEU A 58 4.12 9.56 -2.39
N MET A 59 3.99 10.01 -1.15
CA MET A 59 3.25 11.22 -0.78
C MET A 59 3.83 12.47 -1.41
N LYS A 60 5.16 12.61 -1.37
CA LYS A 60 5.88 13.73 -1.95
C LYS A 60 5.71 13.78 -3.46
N ASP A 61 5.87 12.65 -4.14
CA ASP A 61 5.85 12.58 -5.59
C ASP A 61 4.43 12.73 -6.18
N LEU A 62 3.41 12.24 -5.46
CA LEU A 62 2.02 12.34 -5.89
C LEU A 62 1.29 13.58 -5.36
N GLY A 63 1.88 14.32 -4.42
CA GLY A 63 1.27 15.47 -3.75
C GLY A 63 0.01 15.07 -2.97
N LEU A 64 0.12 14.04 -2.12
CA LEU A 64 -1.04 13.48 -1.39
C LEU A 64 -1.46 14.28 -0.15
N GLU A 65 -0.63 15.24 0.29
CA GLU A 65 -0.86 16.01 1.52
C GLU A 65 -1.16 15.06 2.70
N LEU A 66 -2.25 15.31 3.46
CA LEU A 66 -2.69 14.45 4.58
C LEU A 66 -3.61 13.30 4.16
N GLY A 67 -3.82 13.09 2.85
CA GLY A 67 -4.65 12.01 2.31
C GLY A 67 -6.14 12.35 2.14
N GLU A 68 -6.53 13.62 2.15
CA GLU A 68 -7.94 14.00 2.04
C GLU A 68 -8.57 13.54 0.70
N GLY A 69 -9.69 12.82 0.80
CA GLY A 69 -10.41 12.26 -0.35
C GLY A 69 -9.66 11.14 -1.08
N LEU A 70 -8.62 10.57 -0.47
CA LEU A 70 -7.92 9.38 -0.93
C LEU A 70 -8.41 8.14 -0.18
N THR A 71 -8.55 7.03 -0.89
CA THR A 71 -8.74 5.70 -0.28
C THR A 71 -7.46 4.90 -0.43
N VAL A 72 -6.99 4.31 0.67
CA VAL A 72 -5.88 3.35 0.67
C VAL A 72 -6.41 1.97 1.02
N ILE A 73 -6.03 0.96 0.23
CA ILE A 73 -6.33 -0.44 0.49
C ILE A 73 -5.01 -1.16 0.73
N SER A 74 -4.85 -1.81 1.87
CA SER A 74 -3.64 -2.60 2.16
C SER A 74 -3.96 -3.96 2.76
N ASP A 75 -2.97 -4.82 2.87
CA ASP A 75 -3.03 -5.96 3.77
C ASP A 75 -3.05 -5.53 5.26
N GLN A 76 -3.09 -6.53 6.15
CA GLN A 76 -3.13 -6.34 7.61
C GLN A 76 -1.74 -6.20 8.24
N HIS A 77 -0.68 -5.92 7.48
CA HIS A 77 0.65 -5.82 8.04
C HIS A 77 0.74 -4.63 9.02
N LYS A 78 1.03 -4.91 10.30
CA LYS A 78 0.92 -3.91 11.38
C LYS A 78 1.76 -2.66 11.13
N GLY A 79 2.98 -2.85 10.61
CA GLY A 79 3.88 -1.75 10.27
C GLY A 79 3.26 -0.81 9.23
N LEU A 80 2.60 -1.37 8.21
CA LEU A 80 1.95 -0.59 7.16
C LEU A 80 0.73 0.17 7.68
N VAL A 81 -0.13 -0.49 8.47
CA VAL A 81 -1.33 0.14 9.04
C VAL A 81 -0.97 1.35 9.92
N GLU A 82 0.08 1.21 10.75
CA GLU A 82 0.56 2.31 11.59
C GLU A 82 1.08 3.48 10.74
N VAL A 83 1.91 3.21 9.75
CA VAL A 83 2.50 4.25 8.90
C VAL A 83 1.44 5.02 8.12
N VAL A 84 0.44 4.33 7.56
CA VAL A 84 -0.67 4.98 6.86
C VAL A 84 -1.43 5.91 7.80
N LYS A 85 -1.69 5.47 9.04
CA LYS A 85 -2.39 6.28 10.04
C LYS A 85 -1.58 7.50 10.48
N GLU A 86 -0.26 7.37 10.61
CA GLU A 86 0.64 8.43 11.04
C GLU A 86 0.86 9.49 9.94
N ASN A 87 1.05 9.06 8.70
CA ASN A 87 1.44 9.93 7.59
C ASN A 87 0.25 10.45 6.77
N LEU A 88 -0.85 9.68 6.68
CA LEU A 88 -2.05 10.02 5.93
C LEU A 88 -3.30 9.97 6.83
N PRO A 89 -3.38 10.82 7.89
CA PRO A 89 -4.42 10.70 8.90
C PRO A 89 -5.85 10.98 8.40
N LEU A 90 -5.99 11.63 7.23
CA LEU A 90 -7.29 11.95 6.62
C LEU A 90 -7.70 10.95 5.54
N VAL A 91 -6.91 9.90 5.32
CA VAL A 91 -7.20 8.87 4.32
C VAL A 91 -8.30 7.94 4.80
N GLU A 92 -9.11 7.47 3.86
CA GLU A 92 -9.98 6.33 4.12
C GLU A 92 -9.18 5.05 3.97
N HIS A 93 -8.71 4.49 5.09
CA HIS A 93 -7.95 3.24 5.08
C HIS A 93 -8.87 2.02 5.16
N ARG A 94 -8.74 1.10 4.21
CA ARG A 94 -9.47 -0.15 4.13
C ARG A 94 -8.52 -1.34 4.12
N GLN A 95 -8.96 -2.43 4.71
CA GLN A 95 -8.27 -3.71 4.63
C GLN A 95 -8.64 -4.42 3.33
N CYS A 96 -7.68 -5.10 2.71
CA CYS A 96 -7.88 -5.88 1.51
C CYS A 96 -8.84 -7.04 1.81
N ALA A 97 -10.00 -7.05 1.15
CA ALA A 97 -11.04 -8.06 1.40
C ALA A 97 -10.56 -9.49 1.10
N ILE A 98 -9.64 -9.66 0.15
CA ILE A 98 -9.04 -10.97 -0.18
C ILE A 98 -8.21 -11.46 1.00
N HIS A 99 -7.27 -10.65 1.49
CA HIS A 99 -6.45 -11.00 2.64
C HIS A 99 -7.29 -11.18 3.93
N VAL A 100 -8.35 -10.38 4.11
CA VAL A 100 -9.30 -10.59 5.22
C VAL A 100 -10.00 -11.95 5.10
N TYR A 101 -10.45 -12.33 3.90
CA TYR A 101 -11.14 -13.59 3.67
C TYR A 101 -10.23 -14.81 3.93
N GLU A 102 -8.97 -14.75 3.46
CA GLU A 102 -7.98 -15.80 3.71
C GLU A 102 -7.68 -16.00 5.21
N VAL A 103 -7.67 -14.92 6.00
CA VAL A 103 -7.51 -15.00 7.46
C VAL A 103 -8.74 -15.64 8.13
N VAL A 104 -9.95 -15.30 7.69
CA VAL A 104 -11.20 -15.82 8.28
C VAL A 104 -11.41 -17.31 7.97
N GLU A 105 -11.13 -17.75 6.75
CA GLU A 105 -11.20 -19.18 6.38
C GLU A 105 -10.18 -20.02 7.15
N CYS A 106 -9.00 -19.49 7.49
CA CYS A 106 -8.03 -20.19 8.32
C CYS A 106 -8.47 -20.33 9.80
N CYS A 107 -9.43 -19.52 10.25
CA CYS A 107 -9.99 -19.55 11.61
C CYS A 107 -11.32 -20.31 11.73
N SER A 108 -11.78 -20.95 10.66
CA SER A 108 -13.03 -21.74 10.59
C SER A 108 -12.75 -23.23 10.55
#